data_AF-A0A1F8V0L7-F1
#
_entry.id   AF-A0A1F8V0L7-F1
#
_cell.length_a   1.000
_cell.length_b   1.000
_cell.length_c   1.000
_cell.angle_alpha   90.00
_cell.angle_beta   90.00
_cell.angle_gamma   90.00
#
_symmetry.space_group_name_H-M   'P 1'
#
loop_
_entity.id
_entity.type
_entity.pdbx_description
1 polymer ?
#
loop_
_entity_poly.entity_id
_entity_poly.type
_entity_poly.pdbx_seq_one_letter_code
_entity_poly.pdbx_strand_id
1 'polypeptide(L)'
;MNNKKASVAYATLKGNPKYPEIHGLVIFRNVKDGVIVSAEVEDLPEYQPATATSQPIGPFGFHLHENGDCDMQPNEGAFMAAGGHWNPDNQPHGNHAGDFPVLFSNNGKLKMSFFTNRFKVADIIDRAVVIHENPDDYRTQPSGNSGERIACGVIEAYSRH
;
A
#
# COMPACT_ATOMS: atom_id res chain seq x y z
N MET A 1 -18.07 12.29 -11.32
CA MET A 1 -18.05 13.32 -10.25
C MET A 1 -16.69 13.98 -10.27
N ASN A 2 -16.56 15.26 -9.88
CA ASN A 2 -15.34 16.03 -10.09
C ASN A 2 -14.33 15.76 -8.95
N ASN A 3 -13.52 14.71 -9.07
CA ASN A 3 -12.56 14.22 -8.06
C ASN A 3 -11.53 15.28 -7.60
N LYS A 4 -11.41 16.41 -8.32
CA LYS A 4 -10.53 17.54 -8.00
C LYS A 4 -10.79 18.27 -6.67
N LYS A 5 -11.85 17.89 -5.92
CA LYS A 5 -12.18 18.49 -4.61
C LYS A 5 -12.12 17.52 -3.43
N ALA A 6 -11.74 16.26 -3.63
CA ALA A 6 -11.68 15.29 -2.54
C ALA A 6 -10.62 15.70 -1.50
N SER A 7 -11.05 15.92 -0.26
CA SER A 7 -10.16 16.19 0.88
C SER A 7 -9.91 14.96 1.74
N VAL A 8 -10.69 13.91 1.54
CA VAL A 8 -10.57 12.61 2.18
C VAL A 8 -10.79 11.52 1.14
N ALA A 9 -9.98 10.46 1.20
CA ALA A 9 -10.14 9.25 0.42
C ALA A 9 -9.88 8.04 1.32
N TYR A 10 -10.32 6.87 0.87
CA TYR A 10 -10.07 5.61 1.58
C TYR A 10 -9.81 4.48 0.59
N ALA A 11 -9.13 3.44 1.06
CA ALA A 11 -9.01 2.16 0.37
C ALA A 11 -9.36 1.04 1.35
N THR A 12 -10.33 0.21 1.00
CA THR A 12 -10.60 -1.05 1.73
C THR A 12 -9.67 -2.12 1.18
N LEU A 13 -8.87 -2.70 2.06
CA LEU A 13 -7.91 -3.74 1.70
C LEU A 13 -8.57 -5.11 1.72
N LYS A 14 -8.24 -5.94 0.73
CA LYS A 14 -8.55 -7.37 0.67
C LYS A 14 -7.26 -8.19 0.52
N GLY A 15 -7.21 -9.32 1.19
CA GLY A 15 -6.12 -10.29 1.09
C GLY A 15 -6.06 -11.02 -0.24
N ASN A 16 -4.89 -11.58 -0.55
CA ASN A 16 -4.71 -12.48 -1.69
C ASN A 16 -5.19 -13.92 -1.35
N PRO A 17 -5.19 -14.89 -2.29
CA PRO A 17 -5.68 -16.24 -2.01
C PRO A 17 -4.86 -17.02 -0.97
N LYS A 18 -3.59 -16.65 -0.76
CA LYS A 18 -2.71 -17.23 0.27
C LYS A 18 -3.06 -16.69 1.67
N TYR A 19 -3.54 -15.44 1.74
CA TYR A 19 -3.93 -14.75 2.96
C TYR A 19 -5.34 -14.16 2.86
N PRO A 20 -6.39 -15.00 2.68
CA PRO A 20 -7.73 -14.53 2.32
C PRO A 20 -8.42 -13.71 3.42
N GLU A 21 -8.00 -13.89 4.67
CA GLU A 21 -8.59 -13.22 5.83
C GLU A 21 -8.07 -11.79 6.02
N ILE A 22 -6.98 -11.38 5.35
CA ILE A 22 -6.46 -10.01 5.48
C ILE A 22 -7.54 -9.03 5.04
N HIS A 23 -7.85 -8.10 5.93
CA HIS A 23 -8.77 -7.02 5.67
C HIS A 23 -8.33 -5.77 6.43
N GLY A 24 -8.72 -4.60 5.93
CA GLY A 24 -8.34 -3.35 6.57
C GLY A 24 -8.82 -2.12 5.83
N LEU A 25 -8.45 -0.96 6.37
CA LEU A 25 -8.79 0.34 5.85
C LEU A 25 -7.55 1.23 5.86
N VAL A 26 -7.31 1.89 4.74
CA VAL A 26 -6.35 2.99 4.64
C VAL A 26 -7.12 4.28 4.37
N ILE A 27 -6.92 5.30 5.19
CA ILE A 27 -7.54 6.62 5.06
C ILE A 27 -6.47 7.64 4.69
N PHE A 28 -6.79 8.47 3.71
CA PHE A 28 -5.99 9.60 3.27
C PHE A 28 -6.76 10.88 3.56
N ARG A 29 -6.15 11.81 4.30
CA ARG A 29 -6.77 13.09 4.63
C ARG A 29 -5.84 14.25 4.33
N ASN A 30 -6.29 15.16 3.47
CA ASN A 30 -5.61 16.44 3.29
C ASN A 30 -5.58 17.18 4.64
N VAL A 31 -4.39 17.62 5.01
CA VAL A 31 -4.12 18.51 6.13
C VAL A 31 -3.35 19.73 5.63
N LYS A 32 -3.02 20.66 6.53
CA LYS A 32 -2.13 21.76 6.16
C LYS A 32 -0.78 21.16 5.70
N ASP A 33 -0.29 21.61 4.55
CA ASP A 33 1.02 21.27 3.99
C ASP A 33 1.22 19.81 3.55
N GLY A 34 0.18 18.96 3.55
CA GLY A 34 0.29 17.57 3.07
C GLY A 34 -0.93 16.70 3.34
N VAL A 35 -0.69 15.40 3.51
CA VAL A 35 -1.68 14.34 3.71
C VAL A 35 -1.28 13.51 4.93
N ILE A 36 -2.25 13.23 5.79
CA ILE A 36 -2.12 12.16 6.79
C ILE A 36 -2.64 10.87 6.17
N VAL A 37 -1.81 9.83 6.19
CA VAL A 37 -2.15 8.47 5.80
C VAL A 37 -2.29 7.64 7.07
N SER A 38 -3.43 6.99 7.25
CA SER A 38 -3.74 6.14 8.40
C SER A 38 -4.13 4.75 7.93
N ALA A 39 -3.40 3.72 8.35
CA ALA A 39 -3.69 2.32 8.02
C ALA A 39 -4.10 1.57 9.29
N GLU A 40 -5.18 0.79 9.19
CA GLU A 40 -5.64 -0.16 10.20
C GLU A 40 -5.96 -1.48 9.50
N VAL A 41 -5.26 -2.56 9.86
CA VAL A 41 -5.30 -3.84 9.15
C VAL A 41 -5.27 -4.98 10.16
N GLU A 42 -6.04 -6.02 9.90
CA GLU A 42 -6.12 -7.24 10.71
C GLU A 42 -5.76 -8.47 9.87
N ASP A 43 -5.54 -9.59 10.57
CA ASP A 43 -5.21 -10.91 10.01
C ASP A 43 -3.95 -10.96 9.13
N LEU A 44 -3.01 -10.04 9.37
CA LEU A 44 -1.67 -10.11 8.77
C LEU A 44 -0.91 -11.34 9.28
N PRO A 45 -0.07 -11.98 8.45
CA PRO A 45 0.72 -13.13 8.90
C PRO A 45 1.69 -12.74 10.02
N GLU A 46 1.99 -13.70 10.90
CA GLU A 46 2.96 -13.49 11.98
C GLU A 46 4.37 -13.27 11.43
N TYR A 47 5.18 -12.51 12.19
CA TYR A 47 6.57 -12.28 11.85
C TYR A 47 7.34 -13.60 11.73
N GLN A 48 8.14 -13.73 10.68
CA GLN A 48 9.09 -14.82 10.51
C GLN A 48 10.46 -14.25 10.17
N PRO A 49 11.54 -14.65 10.87
CA PRO A 49 12.88 -14.19 10.54
C PRO A 49 13.35 -14.75 9.19
N ALA A 50 14.26 -14.03 8.55
CA ALA A 50 14.93 -14.52 7.35
C ALA A 50 15.74 -15.79 7.67
N THR A 51 15.82 -16.69 6.70
CA THR A 51 16.70 -17.88 6.76
C THR A 51 17.75 -17.82 5.66
N ALA A 52 18.61 -18.83 5.58
CA ALA A 52 19.56 -18.94 4.47
C ALA A 52 18.87 -19.05 3.10
N THR A 53 17.60 -19.45 3.04
CA THR A 53 16.88 -19.74 1.79
C THR A 53 15.55 -19.00 1.65
N SER A 54 15.15 -18.17 2.62
CA SER A 54 13.87 -17.46 2.59
C SER A 54 13.99 -16.03 3.13
N GLN A 55 13.22 -15.13 2.51
CA GLN A 55 13.01 -13.77 3.02
C GLN A 55 12.16 -13.80 4.31
N PRO A 56 12.24 -12.76 5.15
CA PRO A 56 11.42 -12.66 6.36
C PRO A 56 9.97 -12.32 6.01
N ILE A 57 9.01 -12.77 6.80
CA ILE A 57 7.64 -12.25 6.77
C ILE A 57 7.57 -11.11 7.77
N GLY A 58 7.19 -9.92 7.30
CA GLY A 58 7.15 -8.72 8.12
C GLY A 58 8.55 -8.17 8.47
N PRO A 59 8.69 -6.87 8.80
CA PRO A 59 7.73 -5.78 8.58
C PRO A 59 7.27 -5.71 7.12
N PHE A 60 6.08 -5.21 6.84
CA PHE A 60 5.46 -5.32 5.52
C PHE A 60 5.74 -4.09 4.67
N GLY A 61 6.21 -4.28 3.43
CA GLY A 61 6.31 -3.19 2.45
C GLY A 61 4.93 -2.59 2.16
N PHE A 62 4.87 -1.28 1.92
CA PHE A 62 3.60 -0.56 1.82
C PHE A 62 3.69 0.56 0.79
N HIS A 63 2.89 0.47 -0.27
CA HIS A 63 3.06 1.35 -1.43
C HIS A 63 1.73 1.80 -2.03
N LEU A 64 1.73 2.98 -2.63
CA LEU A 64 0.79 3.31 -3.69
C LEU A 64 1.26 2.70 -5.00
N HIS A 65 0.33 2.12 -5.73
CA HIS A 65 0.52 1.57 -7.06
C HIS A 65 -0.21 2.42 -8.11
N GLU A 66 0.32 2.43 -9.32
CA GLU A 66 -0.07 3.39 -10.36
C GLU A 66 -1.49 3.20 -10.88
N ASN A 67 -1.99 1.95 -10.94
CA ASN A 67 -3.32 1.62 -11.42
C ASN A 67 -4.26 1.30 -10.25
N GLY A 68 -5.48 1.83 -10.29
CA GLY A 68 -6.58 1.47 -9.39
C GLY A 68 -7.21 0.12 -9.73
N ASP A 69 -6.40 -0.92 -9.79
CA ASP A 69 -6.83 -2.27 -10.15
C ASP A 69 -6.23 -3.31 -9.19
N CYS A 70 -7.09 -3.98 -8.44
CA CYS A 70 -6.73 -5.04 -7.50
C CYS A 70 -7.19 -6.41 -7.98
N ASP A 71 -7.31 -6.60 -9.29
CA ASP A 71 -7.62 -7.90 -9.88
C ASP A 71 -6.39 -8.80 -9.90
N MET A 72 -6.65 -10.09 -9.76
CA MET A 72 -5.62 -11.12 -9.80
C MET A 72 -5.48 -11.61 -11.24
N GLN A 73 -4.30 -11.45 -11.81
CA GLN A 73 -4.02 -11.96 -13.14
C GLN A 73 -3.56 -13.43 -13.05
N PRO A 74 -4.20 -14.35 -13.79
CA PRO A 74 -3.78 -15.75 -13.81
C PRO A 74 -2.30 -15.87 -14.20
N ASN A 75 -1.52 -16.60 -13.40
CA ASN A 75 -0.10 -16.90 -13.64
C ASN A 75 0.89 -15.73 -13.54
N GLU A 76 0.46 -14.52 -13.13
CA GLU A 76 1.35 -13.36 -13.00
C GLU A 76 1.67 -13.02 -11.54
N GLY A 77 0.89 -13.55 -10.59
CA GLY A 77 0.99 -13.25 -9.17
C GLY A 77 -0.20 -12.43 -8.67
N ALA A 78 -0.36 -12.32 -7.35
CA ALA A 78 -1.46 -11.57 -6.76
C ALA A 78 -1.34 -10.07 -7.08
N PHE A 79 -2.47 -9.44 -7.44
CA PHE A 79 -2.62 -7.98 -7.60
C PHE A 79 -1.70 -7.31 -8.62
N MET A 80 -1.22 -8.04 -9.65
CA MET A 80 -0.30 -7.49 -10.65
C MET A 80 -0.91 -6.38 -11.50
N ALA A 81 -2.24 -6.38 -11.69
CA ALA A 81 -2.96 -5.35 -12.44
C ALA A 81 -2.78 -3.93 -11.86
N ALA A 82 -2.45 -3.82 -10.57
CA ALA A 82 -2.12 -2.54 -9.91
C ALA A 82 -0.90 -1.82 -10.54
N GLY A 83 -0.09 -2.52 -11.34
CA GLY A 83 1.11 -1.96 -11.97
C GLY A 83 2.28 -1.82 -11.00
N GLY A 84 3.22 -0.93 -11.31
CA GLY A 84 4.37 -0.61 -10.46
C GLY A 84 4.03 0.37 -9.32
N HIS A 85 5.04 0.71 -8.52
CA HIS A 85 4.91 1.79 -7.53
C HIS A 85 4.58 3.09 -8.25
N TRP A 86 3.67 3.88 -7.69
CA TRP A 86 3.32 5.16 -8.28
C TRP A 86 4.47 6.17 -8.13
N ASN A 87 5.06 6.54 -9.27
CA ASN A 87 6.24 7.39 -9.35
C ASN A 87 6.07 8.49 -10.42
N PRO A 88 5.32 9.58 -10.11
CA PRO A 88 5.04 10.64 -11.08
C PRO A 88 6.28 11.45 -11.46
N ASP A 89 7.31 11.47 -10.60
CA ASP A 89 8.50 12.30 -10.74
C ASP A 89 9.75 11.52 -11.18
N ASN A 90 9.56 10.26 -11.62
CA ASN A 90 10.61 9.37 -12.11
C ASN A 90 11.84 9.29 -11.17
N GLN A 91 11.58 9.20 -9.87
CA GLN A 91 12.60 9.08 -8.84
C GLN A 91 13.11 7.63 -8.72
N PRO A 92 14.31 7.39 -8.18
CA PRO A 92 14.71 6.05 -7.77
C PRO A 92 13.85 5.55 -6.59
N HIS A 93 13.66 4.23 -6.52
CA HIS A 93 13.03 3.56 -5.38
C HIS A 93 13.59 4.01 -4.02
N GLY A 94 12.71 4.14 -3.03
CA GLY A 94 12.94 4.82 -1.75
C GLY A 94 12.49 6.29 -1.79
N ASN A 95 12.29 6.86 -2.98
CA ASN A 95 11.83 8.23 -3.15
C ASN A 95 10.65 8.36 -4.12
N HIS A 96 9.96 7.28 -4.50
CA HIS A 96 8.70 7.42 -5.26
C HIS A 96 7.65 8.14 -4.40
N ALA A 97 6.72 8.85 -5.05
CA ALA A 97 5.58 9.45 -4.34
C ALA A 97 4.75 8.41 -3.58
N GLY A 98 4.69 7.17 -4.10
CA GLY A 98 4.01 6.04 -3.51
C GLY A 98 4.78 5.22 -2.47
N ASP A 99 6.07 5.47 -2.23
CA ASP A 99 6.83 4.70 -1.24
C ASP A 99 6.50 5.18 0.19
N PHE A 100 6.03 4.29 1.06
CA PHE A 100 5.63 4.58 2.44
C PHE A 100 6.51 3.86 3.48
N PRO A 101 6.46 4.27 4.76
CA PRO A 101 7.09 3.50 5.82
C PRO A 101 6.54 2.08 5.90
N VAL A 102 7.42 1.10 6.16
CA VAL A 102 7.04 -0.29 6.44
C VAL A 102 6.04 -0.39 7.60
N LEU A 103 5.15 -1.39 7.50
CA LEU A 103 4.10 -1.65 8.48
C LEU A 103 4.53 -2.72 9.48
N PHE A 104 4.36 -2.44 10.77
CA PHE A 104 4.62 -3.39 11.86
C PHE A 104 3.32 -3.99 12.38
N SER A 105 3.07 -5.26 12.08
CA SER A 105 1.99 -6.02 12.70
C SER A 105 2.41 -6.56 14.07
N ASN A 106 1.46 -6.65 14.98
CA ASN A 106 1.59 -7.31 16.27
C ASN A 106 0.38 -8.23 16.46
N ASN A 107 0.62 -9.54 16.44
CA ASN A 107 -0.41 -10.58 16.50
C ASN A 107 -1.50 -10.40 15.43
N GLY A 108 -1.06 -10.25 14.17
CA GLY A 108 -1.93 -10.00 13.03
C GLY A 108 -2.58 -8.62 12.96
N LYS A 109 -2.41 -7.75 13.97
CA LYS A 109 -3.02 -6.43 14.03
C LYS A 109 -2.01 -5.32 13.80
N LEU A 110 -2.39 -4.35 12.99
CA LEU A 110 -1.58 -3.20 12.62
C LEU A 110 -2.40 -1.92 12.72
N LYS A 111 -1.80 -0.87 13.30
CA LYS A 111 -2.29 0.51 13.21
C LYS A 111 -1.11 1.46 13.05
N MET A 112 -1.12 2.25 11.97
CA MET A 112 -0.07 3.24 11.69
C MET A 112 -0.69 4.54 11.19
N SER A 113 -0.07 5.68 11.50
CA SER A 113 -0.39 6.96 10.87
C SER A 113 0.86 7.78 10.66
N PHE A 114 1.01 8.35 9.46
CA PHE A 114 2.17 9.14 9.09
C PHE A 114 1.77 10.31 8.18
N PHE A 115 2.65 11.29 8.09
CA PHE A 115 2.50 12.46 7.24
C PHE A 115 3.33 12.32 5.97
N THR A 116 2.78 12.77 4.84
CA THR A 116 3.51 12.96 3.59
C THR A 116 3.06 14.23 2.88
N ASN A 117 3.99 14.92 2.23
CA ASN A 117 3.70 16.06 1.36
C ASN A 117 3.99 15.74 -0.12
N ARG A 118 4.21 14.46 -0.47
CA ARG A 118 4.55 14.02 -1.83
C ARG A 118 3.36 14.09 -2.81
N PHE A 119 2.13 14.21 -2.32
CA PHE A 119 0.91 14.30 -3.12
C PHE A 119 -0.23 14.96 -2.33
N LYS A 120 -1.33 15.26 -3.01
CA LYS A 120 -2.64 15.58 -2.43
C LYS A 120 -3.58 14.39 -2.61
N VAL A 121 -4.63 14.32 -1.80
CA VAL A 121 -5.66 13.26 -1.91
C VAL A 121 -6.23 13.14 -3.33
N ALA A 122 -6.43 14.26 -4.03
CA ALA A 122 -6.97 14.24 -5.39
C ALA A 122 -6.06 13.56 -6.43
N ASP A 123 -4.74 13.47 -6.16
CA ASP A 123 -3.76 12.90 -7.10
C ASP A 123 -3.72 11.37 -7.05
N ILE A 124 -4.29 10.78 -5.99
CA ILE A 124 -4.23 9.34 -5.68
C ILE A 124 -5.59 8.64 -5.79
N ILE A 125 -6.65 9.37 -6.15
CA ILE A 125 -7.93 8.75 -6.49
C ILE A 125 -7.74 7.87 -7.72
N ASP A 126 -8.41 6.70 -7.74
CA ASP A 126 -8.32 5.71 -8.81
C ASP A 126 -6.91 5.07 -8.93
N ARG A 127 -6.12 5.12 -7.85
CA ARG A 127 -4.89 4.34 -7.65
C ARG A 127 -5.13 3.21 -6.67
N ALA A 128 -4.16 2.31 -6.50
CA ALA A 128 -4.25 1.24 -5.52
C ALA A 128 -3.25 1.44 -4.38
N VAL A 129 -3.60 0.91 -3.21
CA VAL A 129 -2.69 0.66 -2.10
C VAL A 129 -2.35 -0.83 -2.10
N VAL A 130 -1.08 -1.17 -1.91
CA VAL A 130 -0.61 -2.56 -1.82
C VAL A 130 0.23 -2.76 -0.57
N ILE A 131 0.01 -3.88 0.11
CA ILE A 131 0.86 -4.40 1.19
C ILE A 131 1.64 -5.59 0.63
N HIS A 132 2.95 -5.62 0.89
CA HIS A 132 3.86 -6.69 0.50
C HIS A 132 4.28 -7.56 1.69
N GLU A 133 4.62 -8.83 1.44
CA GLU A 133 4.96 -9.82 2.46
C GLU A 133 6.26 -9.52 3.24
N ASN A 134 7.28 -9.02 2.54
CA ASN A 134 8.62 -8.79 3.07
C ASN A 134 8.86 -7.27 3.28
N PRO A 135 9.87 -6.89 4.07
CA PRO A 135 10.18 -5.49 4.31
C PRO A 135 10.67 -4.79 3.04
N ASP A 136 10.37 -3.51 2.94
CA ASP A 136 10.98 -2.62 1.98
C ASP A 136 12.40 -2.21 2.46
N ASP A 137 13.42 -2.46 1.62
CA ASP A 137 14.81 -2.05 1.83
C ASP A 137 15.16 -0.61 1.38
N TYR A 138 14.18 0.08 0.78
CA TYR A 138 14.21 1.43 0.20
C TYR A 138 15.32 1.69 -0.82
N ARG A 139 15.85 0.64 -1.46
CA ARG A 139 17.02 0.74 -2.35
C ARG A 139 16.89 -0.10 -3.62
N THR A 140 16.46 -1.35 -3.47
CA THR A 140 16.39 -2.30 -4.59
C THR A 140 15.30 -1.87 -5.57
N GLN A 141 15.62 -1.89 -6.86
CA GLN A 141 14.65 -1.55 -7.91
C GLN A 141 13.83 -2.78 -8.33
N PRO A 142 12.57 -2.60 -8.76
CA PRO A 142 11.79 -1.36 -8.71
C PRO A 142 11.00 -1.19 -7.40
N SER A 143 11.06 -2.16 -6.48
CA SER A 143 10.07 -2.31 -5.40
C SER A 143 10.67 -2.77 -4.06
N GLY A 144 11.91 -2.39 -3.77
CA GLY A 144 12.46 -2.53 -2.42
C GLY A 144 12.73 -3.95 -1.94
N ASN A 145 12.71 -4.93 -2.86
CA ASN A 145 12.74 -6.37 -2.53
C ASN A 145 11.62 -6.81 -1.55
N SER A 146 10.46 -6.14 -1.58
CA SER A 146 9.35 -6.42 -0.65
C SER A 146 8.60 -7.73 -0.92
N GLY A 147 8.89 -8.42 -2.03
CA GLY A 147 8.30 -9.70 -2.35
C GLY A 147 6.82 -9.66 -2.74
N GLU A 148 6.10 -10.72 -2.40
CA GLU A 148 4.72 -10.98 -2.83
C GLU A 148 3.74 -9.90 -2.35
N ARG A 149 2.78 -9.51 -3.19
CA ARG A 149 1.68 -8.60 -2.82
C ARG A 149 0.61 -9.40 -2.05
N ILE A 150 0.41 -9.07 -0.78
CA ILE A 150 -0.47 -9.84 0.12
C ILE A 150 -1.83 -9.18 0.37
N ALA A 151 -1.94 -7.86 0.19
CA ALA A 151 -3.21 -7.16 0.23
C ALA A 151 -3.26 -6.00 -0.76
N CYS A 152 -4.46 -5.68 -1.24
CA CYS A 152 -4.68 -4.56 -2.17
C CYS A 152 -6.02 -3.86 -1.91
N GLY A 153 -6.08 -2.55 -2.13
CA GLY A 153 -7.33 -1.79 -2.12
C GLY A 153 -7.28 -0.59 -3.07
N VAL A 154 -8.33 -0.42 -3.87
CA VAL A 154 -8.47 0.76 -4.75
C VAL A 154 -8.88 1.97 -3.92
N ILE A 155 -8.29 3.13 -4.23
CA ILE A 155 -8.50 4.38 -3.51
C ILE A 155 -9.71 5.11 -4.08
N GLU A 156 -10.72 5.28 -3.24
CA GLU A 156 -11.97 5.95 -3.54
C GLU A 156 -12.08 7.28 -2.81
N ALA A 157 -12.67 8.28 -3.46
CA ALA A 157 -12.95 9.55 -2.82
C ALA A 157 -14.05 9.36 -1.76
N TYR A 158 -13.82 9.88 -0.55
CA TYR A 158 -14.86 9.91 0.47
C TYR A 158 -15.86 11.02 0.15
N SER A 159 -17.00 10.66 -0.45
CA SER A 159 -18.10 11.59 -0.69
C SER A 159 -19.11 11.49 0.44
N ARG A 160 -19.35 12.59 1.15
CA ARG A 160 -20.57 12.70 1.97
C ARG A 160 -21.74 12.90 1.01
N HIS A 161 -22.68 11.97 1.00
CA HIS A 161 -24.02 12.23 0.49
C HIS A 161 -24.74 13.23 1.39
#